data_AF-A0A941NXD8-F1
#
_entry.id   AF-A0A941NXD8-F1
#
_cell.length_a   1.000
_cell.length_b   1.000
_cell.length_c   1.000
_cell.angle_alpha   90.00
_cell.angle_beta   90.00
_cell.angle_gamma   90.00
#
_symmetry.space_group_name_H-M   'P 1'
#
loop_
_entity.id
_entity.type
_entity.pdbx_description
1 polymer ?
#
loop_
_entity_poly.entity_id
_entity_poly.type
_entity_poly.pdbx_seq_one_letter_code
_entity_poly.pdbx_strand_id
1 'polypeptide(L)'
;MMELILKRLIFTDESTIGELLNEQGERICYVLEDKVREIPGRPVSEWKVAGSTAIPTGRYKVIWDMSNRFKKETLRLLNVPGYEGIRIHKGNRSKETEGCLLPGTVYSKDFISNSAIALDNIEKLICPCLAQEEVWITISNETV
;
A
#
# COMPACT_ATOMS: atom_id res chain seq x y z
N MET A 1 2.01 -8.99 18.02
CA MET A 1 1.84 -7.86 17.09
C MET A 1 2.29 -8.38 15.74
N MET A 2 1.56 -8.07 14.67
CA MET A 2 1.90 -8.47 13.31
C MET A 2 2.50 -7.30 12.54
N GLU A 3 3.60 -7.52 11.81
CA GLU A 3 4.21 -6.55 10.92
C GLU A 3 4.24 -7.05 9.46
N LEU A 4 3.77 -6.22 8.53
CA LEU A 4 3.93 -6.43 7.10
C LEU A 4 5.01 -5.49 6.56
N ILE A 5 5.76 -5.95 5.57
CA ILE A 5 6.83 -5.14 4.99
C ILE A 5 6.52 -4.91 3.51
N LEU A 6 6.29 -3.66 3.12
CA LEU A 6 6.20 -3.26 1.73
C LEU A 6 7.55 -2.67 1.27
N LYS A 7 8.31 -3.47 0.51
CA LYS A 7 9.57 -3.03 -0.11
C LYS A 7 9.30 -2.55 -1.52
N ARG A 8 9.50 -1.26 -1.81
CA ARG A 8 9.39 -0.69 -3.15
C ARG A 8 10.67 -0.98 -3.94
N LEU A 9 10.51 -1.57 -5.12
CA LEU A 9 11.60 -2.13 -5.92
C LEU A 9 11.76 -1.45 -7.29
N ILE A 10 10.64 -1.14 -7.94
CA ILE A 10 10.61 -0.64 -9.31
C ILE A 10 10.00 0.74 -9.30
N PHE A 11 10.75 1.71 -9.82
CA PHE A 11 10.35 3.10 -9.89
C PHE A 11 10.33 3.53 -11.35
N THR A 12 9.18 4.01 -11.82
CA THR A 12 9.02 4.58 -13.16
C THR A 12 8.51 6.01 -13.07
N ASP A 13 8.41 6.69 -14.21
CA ASP A 13 7.81 8.02 -14.28
C ASP A 13 6.28 8.01 -14.03
N GLU A 14 5.66 6.83 -14.01
CA GLU A 14 4.19 6.64 -13.90
C GLU A 14 3.76 5.97 -12.59
N SER A 15 4.57 5.06 -12.05
CA SER A 15 4.17 4.22 -10.93
C SER A 15 5.36 3.78 -10.06
N THR A 16 5.04 3.16 -8.94
CA THR A 16 5.99 2.44 -8.13
C THR A 16 5.43 1.05 -7.84
N ILE A 17 6.27 0.02 -8.00
CA ILE A 17 5.90 -1.37 -7.72
C ILE A 17 6.83 -1.92 -6.64
N GLY A 18 6.23 -2.59 -5.66
CA GLY A 18 6.93 -3.25 -4.56
C GLY A 18 6.39 -4.62 -4.24
N GLU A 19 7.05 -5.30 -3.30
CA GLU A 19 6.62 -6.56 -2.73
C GLU A 19 6.11 -6.37 -1.32
N LEU A 20 4.93 -6.91 -1.03
CA LEU A 20 4.39 -7.03 0.31
C LEU A 20 4.81 -8.38 0.89
N LEU A 21 5.52 -8.35 2.01
CA LEU A 21 6.09 -9.51 2.68
C LEU A 21 5.44 -9.71 4.05
N ASN A 22 5.39 -10.96 4.51
CA ASN A 22 5.08 -11.29 5.90
C ASN A 22 6.33 -11.14 6.81
N GLU A 23 6.16 -11.42 8.11
CA GLU A 23 7.23 -11.34 9.11
C GLU A 23 8.38 -12.33 8.88
N GLN A 24 8.12 -13.41 8.13
CA GLN A 24 9.11 -14.41 7.76
C GLN A 24 9.88 -14.01 6.48
N GLY A 25 9.55 -12.87 5.88
CA GLY A 25 10.15 -12.38 4.63
C GLY A 25 9.59 -13.06 3.38
N GLU A 26 8.52 -13.84 3.50
CA GLU A 26 7.85 -14.49 2.38
C GLU A 26 6.92 -13.50 1.69
N ARG A 27 6.96 -13.46 0.35
CA ARG A 27 6.12 -12.56 -0.42
C ARG A 27 4.67 -13.01 -0.44
N ILE A 28 3.80 -12.11 0.01
CA ILE A 28 2.34 -12.24 -0.05
C ILE A 28 1.85 -11.88 -1.47
N CYS A 29 2.25 -10.72 -1.97
CA CYS A 29 1.87 -10.21 -3.29
C CYS A 29 2.79 -9.08 -3.76
N TYR A 30 2.55 -8.58 -4.96
CA TYR A 30 3.05 -7.27 -5.39
C TYR A 30 2.07 -6.17 -5.01
N VAL A 31 2.56 -4.94 -4.93
CA VAL A 31 1.75 -3.74 -4.72
C VAL A 31 2.15 -2.69 -5.75
N LEU A 32 1.16 -2.10 -6.41
CA LEU A 32 1.33 -0.94 -7.28
C LEU A 32 0.80 0.30 -6.58
N GLU A 33 1.58 1.36 -6.67
CA GLU A 33 1.31 2.68 -6.12
C GLU A 33 1.47 3.74 -7.22
N ASP A 34 1.01 4.94 -6.93
CA ASP A 34 1.48 6.15 -7.62
C ASP A 34 3.02 6.23 -7.61
N LYS A 35 3.62 7.05 -8.47
CA LYS A 35 5.06 7.27 -8.41
C LYS A 35 5.48 7.94 -7.10
N VAL A 36 6.60 7.49 -6.55
CA VAL A 36 7.26 8.13 -5.41
C VAL A 36 7.80 9.49 -5.82
N ARG A 37 7.48 10.52 -5.03
CA ARG A 37 8.08 11.87 -5.11
C ARG A 37 8.69 12.31 -3.78
N GLU A 38 8.75 11.41 -2.81
CA GLU A 38 9.24 11.72 -1.47
C GLU A 38 10.64 12.33 -1.53
N ILE A 39 10.79 13.49 -0.92
CA ILE A 39 12.09 14.13 -0.71
C ILE A 39 12.44 13.97 0.78
N PRO A 40 13.43 13.15 1.14
CA PRO A 40 13.79 12.92 2.54
C PRO A 40 14.05 14.22 3.30
N GLY A 41 13.48 14.34 4.50
CA GLY A 41 13.61 15.52 5.35
C GLY A 41 12.74 16.72 4.94
N ARG A 42 11.94 16.62 3.87
CA ARG A 42 10.97 17.65 3.48
C ARG A 42 9.54 17.25 3.83
N PRO A 43 8.70 18.19 4.29
CA PRO A 43 7.30 17.92 4.57
C PRO A 43 6.55 17.47 3.31
N VAL A 44 5.55 16.60 3.48
CA VAL A 44 4.76 16.04 2.37
C VAL A 44 4.17 17.11 1.45
N SER A 45 3.79 18.26 2.01
CA SER A 45 3.24 19.40 1.26
C SER A 45 4.19 19.99 0.21
N GLU A 46 5.51 19.76 0.32
CA GLU A 46 6.50 20.29 -0.63
C GLU A 46 6.64 19.44 -1.91
N TRP A 47 6.27 18.16 -1.87
CA TRP A 47 6.50 17.23 -2.98
C TRP A 47 5.26 16.45 -3.44
N LYS A 48 4.19 16.45 -2.63
CA LYS A 48 2.95 15.75 -2.97
C LYS A 48 2.21 16.45 -4.11
N VAL A 49 1.94 15.69 -5.16
CA VAL A 49 0.92 15.98 -6.16
C VAL A 49 -0.33 15.19 -5.81
N ALA A 50 -1.45 15.89 -5.56
CA ALA A 50 -2.70 15.28 -5.14
C ALA A 50 -3.19 14.24 -6.17
N GLY A 51 -3.58 13.05 -5.68
CA GLY A 51 -4.10 11.96 -6.51
C GLY A 51 -3.09 11.31 -7.46
N SER A 52 -1.79 11.62 -7.34
CA SER A 52 -0.78 11.08 -8.24
C SER A 52 0.55 10.79 -7.56
N THR A 53 0.60 10.72 -6.23
CA THR A 53 1.84 10.54 -5.45
C THR A 53 1.71 9.44 -4.42
N ALA A 54 2.67 8.51 -4.39
CA ALA A 54 2.76 7.45 -3.40
C ALA A 54 2.84 8.03 -1.99
N ILE A 55 2.30 7.31 -1.00
CA ILE A 55 2.42 7.71 0.40
C ILE A 55 3.90 7.71 0.85
N PRO A 56 4.29 8.51 1.85
CA PRO A 56 5.68 8.55 2.30
C PRO A 56 6.12 7.19 2.85
N THR A 57 7.43 6.93 2.83
CA THR A 57 8.00 5.82 3.60
C THR A 57 7.71 6.00 5.09
N GLY A 58 7.62 4.90 5.83
CA GLY A 58 7.23 4.93 7.24
C GLY A 58 6.48 3.70 7.69
N ARG A 59 5.99 3.75 8.93
CA ARG A 59 5.29 2.65 9.58
C ARG A 59 3.87 3.08 9.94
N TYR A 60 2.88 2.35 9.44
CA TYR A 60 1.48 2.72 9.52
C TYR A 60 0.66 1.61 10.18
N LYS A 61 -0.21 1.98 11.12
CA LYS A 61 -1.16 1.03 11.73
C LYS A 61 -2.25 0.70 10.73
N VAL A 62 -2.57 -0.58 10.60
CA VAL A 62 -3.64 -1.07 9.72
C VAL A 62 -4.88 -1.35 10.56
N ILE A 63 -6.04 -0.90 10.09
CA ILE A 63 -7.34 -1.21 10.68
C ILE A 63 -8.31 -1.72 9.62
N TRP A 64 -9.37 -2.36 10.08
CA TRP A 64 -10.51 -2.75 9.26
C TRP A 64 -11.69 -1.85 9.61
N ASP A 65 -12.07 -0.96 8.70
CA ASP A 65 -13.14 0.02 8.95
C ASP A 65 -14.06 0.22 7.75
N MET A 66 -15.26 0.74 8.02
CA MET A 66 -16.25 1.07 7.00
C MET A 66 -15.73 2.15 6.05
N SER A 67 -15.73 1.86 4.75
CA SER A 67 -15.41 2.82 3.71
C SER A 67 -16.66 3.52 3.16
N ASN A 68 -16.71 4.84 3.28
CA ASN A 68 -17.76 5.65 2.66
C ASN A 68 -17.76 5.58 1.12
N ARG A 69 -16.60 5.33 0.50
CA ARG A 69 -16.44 5.19 -0.96
C ARG A 69 -16.90 3.81 -1.43
N PHE A 70 -16.40 2.75 -0.78
CA PHE A 70 -16.66 1.37 -1.22
C PHE A 70 -17.94 0.77 -0.62
N LYS A 71 -18.56 1.45 0.36
CA LYS A 71 -19.78 1.00 1.07
C LYS A 71 -19.64 -0.40 1.69
N LYS A 72 -18.42 -0.72 2.14
CA LYS A 72 -18.07 -1.95 2.85
C LYS A 72 -16.86 -1.70 3.72
N GLU A 73 -16.59 -2.61 4.64
CA GLU A 73 -15.35 -2.58 5.40
C GLU A 73 -14.15 -2.90 4.50
N THR A 74 -13.04 -2.21 4.73
CA THR A 74 -11.79 -2.41 3.99
C THR A 74 -10.60 -2.10 4.88
N LEU A 75 -9.45 -2.66 4.53
CA LEU A 75 -8.18 -2.34 5.18
C LEU A 75 -7.78 -0.89 4.92
N ARG A 76 -7.48 -0.15 6.00
CA ARG A 76 -7.08 1.26 5.99
C ARG A 76 -5.79 1.47 6.78
N LEU A 77 -4.88 2.27 6.22
CA LEU A 77 -3.68 2.76 6.92
C LEU A 77 -4.02 4.04 7.69
N LEU A 78 -3.63 4.09 8.96
CA LEU A 78 -3.86 5.24 9.85
C LEU A 78 -2.68 6.21 9.85
N ASN A 79 -3.01 7.49 10.09
CA ASN A 79 -2.05 8.57 10.32
C ASN A 79 -0.99 8.75 9.22
N VAL A 80 -1.39 8.53 7.95
CA VAL A 80 -0.50 8.73 6.80
C VAL A 80 -0.30 10.23 6.55
N PRO A 81 0.92 10.79 6.72
CA PRO A 81 1.15 12.23 6.66
C PRO A 81 0.72 12.85 5.34
N GLY A 82 -0.16 13.85 5.41
CA GLY A 82 -0.65 14.55 4.23
C GLY A 82 -1.66 13.76 3.38
N TYR A 83 -2.13 12.59 3.82
CA TYR A 83 -3.16 11.79 3.13
C TYR A 83 -4.32 11.45 4.06
N GLU A 84 -5.49 11.22 3.46
CA GLU A 84 -6.67 10.76 4.16
C GLU A 84 -7.21 9.50 3.48
N GLY A 85 -7.73 8.56 4.28
CA GLY A 85 -8.47 7.43 3.73
C GLY A 85 -7.64 6.44 2.90
N ILE A 86 -6.33 6.34 3.12
CA ILE A 86 -5.45 5.39 2.40
C ILE A 86 -5.87 3.96 2.70
N ARG A 87 -6.13 3.20 1.64
CA ARG A 87 -6.66 1.83 1.72
C ARG A 87 -5.84 0.86 0.89
N ILE A 88 -6.02 -0.42 1.17
CA ILE A 88 -5.60 -1.51 0.28
C ILE A 88 -6.84 -1.92 -0.50
N HIS A 89 -6.83 -1.77 -1.82
CA HIS A 89 -8.00 -2.08 -2.64
C HIS A 89 -7.65 -2.59 -4.03
N LYS A 90 -8.61 -3.25 -4.66
CA LYS A 90 -8.48 -3.71 -6.05
C LYS A 90 -8.30 -2.55 -7.03
N GLY A 91 -7.42 -2.74 -7.99
CA GLY A 91 -7.15 -1.85 -9.12
C GLY A 91 -6.02 -2.45 -9.95
N ASN A 92 -5.67 -1.84 -11.08
CA ASN A 92 -4.66 -2.39 -11.97
C ASN A 92 -3.60 -1.39 -12.45
N ARG A 93 -3.86 -0.08 -12.34
CA ARG A 93 -2.97 1.01 -12.79
C ARG A 93 -2.83 2.12 -11.75
N SER A 94 -1.72 2.87 -11.80
CA SER A 94 -1.41 3.93 -10.82
C SER A 94 -2.49 5.00 -10.72
N LYS A 95 -3.11 5.36 -11.86
CA LYS A 95 -4.24 6.30 -11.93
C LYS A 95 -5.47 5.91 -11.10
N GLU A 96 -5.55 4.66 -10.63
CA GLU A 96 -6.63 4.16 -9.78
C GLU A 96 -6.27 4.17 -8.29
N THR A 97 -5.03 4.55 -7.95
CA THR A 97 -4.52 4.50 -6.56
C THR A 97 -5.00 5.72 -5.76
N GLU A 98 -4.80 6.94 -6.28
CA GLU A 98 -4.94 8.18 -5.50
C GLU A 98 -4.15 8.13 -4.17
N GLY A 99 -2.98 7.48 -4.16
CA GLY A 99 -2.18 7.19 -2.98
C GLY A 99 -2.54 5.90 -2.21
N CYS A 100 -3.58 5.16 -2.62
CA CYS A 100 -3.89 3.83 -2.07
C CYS A 100 -2.92 2.75 -2.59
N LEU A 101 -2.95 1.59 -1.93
CA LEU A 101 -2.13 0.44 -2.29
C LEU A 101 -2.95 -0.55 -3.14
N LEU A 102 -2.50 -0.84 -4.35
CA LEU A 102 -3.16 -1.81 -5.24
C LEU A 102 -2.41 -3.15 -5.23
N PRO A 103 -2.94 -4.20 -4.59
CA PRO A 103 -2.26 -5.49 -4.53
C PRO A 103 -2.51 -6.31 -5.79
N GLY A 104 -1.54 -7.12 -6.23
CA GLY A 104 -1.65 -8.01 -7.39
C GLY A 104 -0.72 -9.22 -7.29
N THR A 105 -1.08 -10.34 -7.92
CA THR A 105 -0.24 -11.56 -7.87
C THR A 105 0.84 -11.60 -8.96
N VAL A 106 0.67 -10.79 -10.01
CA VAL A 106 1.63 -10.61 -11.10
C VAL A 106 1.70 -9.13 -11.44
N TYR A 107 2.88 -8.67 -11.84
CA TYR A 107 3.09 -7.31 -12.34
C TYR A 107 3.71 -7.31 -13.73
N SER A 108 3.53 -6.20 -14.44
CA SER A 108 4.31 -5.80 -15.60
C SER A 108 4.59 -4.30 -15.51
N LYS A 109 5.21 -3.70 -16.53
CA LYS A 109 5.51 -2.27 -16.54
C LYS A 109 4.23 -1.45 -16.31
N ASP A 110 4.19 -0.68 -15.22
CA ASP A 110 3.10 0.22 -14.82
C ASP A 110 1.72 -0.45 -14.68
N PHE A 111 1.72 -1.75 -14.35
CA PHE A 111 0.50 -2.54 -14.27
C PHE A 111 0.64 -3.72 -13.29
N ILE A 112 -0.46 -4.03 -12.60
CA ILE A 112 -0.61 -5.30 -11.86
C ILE A 112 -1.87 -6.04 -12.29
N SER A 113 -1.89 -7.36 -12.13
CA SER A 113 -3.06 -8.19 -12.42
C SER A 113 -3.48 -9.02 -11.20
N ASN A 114 -4.67 -9.65 -11.29
CA ASN A 114 -5.24 -10.51 -10.25
C ASN A 114 -5.43 -9.79 -8.90
N SER A 115 -5.82 -8.52 -8.94
CA SER A 115 -5.91 -7.70 -7.73
C SER A 115 -6.99 -8.15 -6.75
N ALA A 116 -8.08 -8.74 -7.25
CA ALA A 116 -9.10 -9.35 -6.39
C ALA A 116 -8.55 -10.56 -5.60
N ILE A 117 -7.74 -11.41 -6.24
CA ILE A 117 -7.13 -12.59 -5.59
C ILE A 117 -6.10 -12.14 -4.55
N ALA A 118 -5.26 -11.17 -4.92
CA ALA A 118 -4.25 -10.64 -4.00
C ALA A 118 -4.90 -9.94 -2.79
N LEU A 119 -5.96 -9.16 -3.00
CA LEU A 119 -6.71 -8.54 -1.91
C LEU A 119 -7.32 -9.59 -0.97
N ASP A 120 -7.99 -10.61 -1.51
CA ASP A 120 -8.58 -11.70 -0.71
C ASP A 120 -7.52 -12.44 0.13
N ASN A 121 -6.33 -12.69 -0.43
CA ASN A 121 -5.22 -13.29 0.32
C ASN A 121 -4.73 -12.39 1.48
N ILE A 122 -4.62 -11.08 1.24
CA ILE A 122 -4.25 -10.11 2.27
C ILE A 122 -5.31 -10.07 3.38
N GLU A 123 -6.59 -9.98 3.02
CA GLU A 123 -7.69 -9.93 3.99
C GLU A 123 -7.72 -11.22 4.83
N LYS A 124 -7.63 -12.40 4.21
CA LYS A 124 -7.57 -13.69 4.93
C LYS A 124 -6.40 -13.79 5.91
N LEU A 125 -5.26 -13.19 5.59
CA LEU A 125 -4.10 -13.18 6.46
C LEU A 125 -4.28 -12.20 7.63
N ILE A 126 -4.79 -10.99 7.38
CA ILE A 126 -4.77 -9.89 8.35
C ILE A 126 -6.01 -9.85 9.24
N CYS A 127 -7.22 -10.10 8.70
CA CYS A 127 -8.46 -9.94 9.46
C CYS A 127 -8.50 -10.72 10.77
N PRO A 128 -8.08 -12.01 10.80
CA PRO A 128 -8.13 -12.79 12.04
C PRO A 128 -7.22 -12.21 13.12
N CYS A 129 -6.12 -11.56 12.73
CA CYS A 129 -5.15 -10.96 13.64
C CYS A 129 -5.65 -9.64 14.24
N LEU A 130 -6.42 -8.85 13.49
CA LEU A 130 -6.87 -7.51 13.94
C LEU A 130 -7.73 -7.51 15.21
N ALA A 131 -8.36 -8.63 15.57
CA ALA A 131 -9.11 -8.78 16.82
C ALA A 131 -8.22 -9.21 18.01
N GLN A 132 -7.02 -9.72 17.73
CA GLN A 132 -6.12 -10.32 18.71
C GLN A 132 -4.93 -9.42 19.02
N GLU A 133 -4.47 -8.65 18.04
CA GLU A 133 -3.27 -7.84 18.12
C GLU A 133 -3.28 -6.67 17.15
N GLU A 134 -2.34 -5.75 17.33
CA GLU A 134 -2.10 -4.70 16.37
C GLU A 134 -1.40 -5.24 15.12
N VAL A 135 -1.85 -4.75 13.96
CA VAL A 135 -1.23 -5.00 12.65
C VAL A 135 -0.66 -3.71 12.12
N TRP A 136 0.57 -3.78 11.63
CA TRP A 136 1.32 -2.65 11.10
C TRP A 136 1.87 -2.97 9.71
N ILE A 137 2.09 -1.93 8.89
CA ILE A 137 2.80 -2.03 7.62
C ILE A 137 3.96 -1.04 7.61
N THR A 138 5.17 -1.54 7.38
CA THR A 138 6.38 -0.74 7.18
C THR A 138 6.68 -0.64 5.70
N ILE A 139 6.76 0.59 5.19
CA ILE A 139 7.02 0.90 3.79
C ILE A 139 8.42 1.50 3.65
N SER A 140 9.23 0.91 2.78
CA SER A 140 10.61 1.34 2.51
C SER A 140 10.92 1.32 1.02
N ASN A 141 11.79 2.23 0.59
CA ASN A 141 12.40 2.15 -0.75
C ASN A 141 13.65 1.28 -0.65
N GLU A 142 13.77 0.25 -1.49
CA GLU A 142 15.03 -0.47 -1.59
C GLU A 142 16.02 0.40 -2.37
N THR A 143 17.10 0.80 -1.70
CA THR A 143 18.25 1.41 -2.38
C THR A 143 18.90 0.33 -3.23
N VAL A 144 18.89 0.54 -4.55
CA VAL A 144 19.78 -0.17 -5.48
C VAL A 144 21.22 0.26 -5.22
#